data_AF-A0A8J8JK55-F1
#
_entry.id   AF-A0A8J8JK55-F1
#
_cell.length_a   1.000
_cell.length_b   1.000
_cell.length_c   1.000
_cell.angle_alpha   90.00
_cell.angle_beta   90.00
_cell.angle_gamma   90.00
#
_symmetry.space_group_name_H-M   'P 1'
#
loop_
_entity.id
_entity.type
_entity.pdbx_description
1 polymer ?
#
loop_
_entity_poly.entity_id
_entity_poly.type
_entity_poly.pdbx_seq_one_letter_code
_entity_poly.pdbx_strand_id
1 'polypeptide(L)'
;MRSERLQREIDDLVARGWTIEDEGRDRVVMVDREFGSVGSHVLVAVLTIWWTMGIGNVLWGAYNYVANSRRQVLWEGRTRCPSCGADAGEDAAYCPSCGTDLETAAAEPGPTCPNCGAVADEGARYCRACGTELPAGS
;
A
#
# COMPACT_ATOMS: atom_id res chain seq x y z
N MET A 1 14.07 8.61 17.30
CA MET A 1 13.28 9.28 16.25
C MET A 1 13.04 8.24 15.19
N ARG A 2 11.81 8.15 14.66
CA ARG A 2 11.46 7.25 13.56
C ARG A 2 12.13 7.75 12.27
N SER A 3 12.37 6.88 11.30
CA SER A 3 12.87 7.29 9.99
C SER A 3 11.85 8.19 9.29
N GLU A 4 12.32 9.13 8.47
CA GLU A 4 11.46 10.02 7.68
C GLU A 4 10.55 9.25 6.73
N ARG A 5 10.97 8.04 6.33
CA ARG A 5 10.18 7.15 5.50
C ARG A 5 9.01 6.54 6.27
N LEU A 6 9.28 5.93 7.43
CA LEU A 6 8.24 5.34 8.27
C LEU A 6 7.20 6.41 8.64
N GLN A 7 7.67 7.61 8.95
CA GLN A 7 6.79 8.72 9.31
C GLN A 7 5.87 9.14 8.15
N ARG A 8 6.40 9.25 6.92
CA ARG A 8 5.58 9.51 5.72
C ARG A 8 4.54 8.42 5.45
N GLU A 9 4.88 7.15 5.67
CA GLU A 9 3.92 6.04 5.47
C GLU A 9 2.82 6.04 6.52
N ILE A 10 3.15 6.36 7.78
CA ILE A 10 2.15 6.57 8.83
C ILE A 10 1.24 7.75 8.47
N ASP A 11 1.82 8.88 8.04
CA ASP A 11 1.06 10.07 7.68
C ASP A 11 0.11 9.81 6.50
N ASP A 12 0.55 9.08 5.46
CA ASP A 12 -0.31 8.65 4.34
C ASP A 12 -1.47 7.76 4.80
N LEU A 13 -1.20 6.77 5.65
CA LEU A 13 -2.24 5.88 6.17
C LEU A 13 -3.25 6.65 7.03
N VAL A 14 -2.78 7.55 7.89
CA VAL A 14 -3.65 8.42 8.70
C VAL A 14 -4.49 9.32 7.81
N ALA A 15 -3.92 9.89 6.74
CA ALA A 15 -4.67 10.66 5.75
C ALA A 15 -5.75 9.83 5.03
N ARG A 16 -5.51 8.53 4.84
CA ARG A 16 -6.50 7.56 4.31
C ARG A 16 -7.52 7.07 5.36
N GLY A 17 -7.48 7.59 6.58
CA GLY A 17 -8.42 7.27 7.65
C GLY A 17 -8.01 6.10 8.54
N TRP A 18 -6.79 5.58 8.39
CA TRP A 18 -6.27 4.55 9.28
C TRP A 18 -5.93 5.14 10.64
N THR A 19 -5.97 4.30 11.66
CA THR A 19 -5.69 4.69 13.04
C THR A 19 -4.57 3.82 13.61
N ILE A 20 -3.78 4.38 14.53
CA ILE A 20 -2.72 3.64 15.20
C ILE A 20 -3.33 2.80 16.32
N GLU A 21 -3.11 1.48 16.30
CA GLU A 21 -3.57 0.55 17.33
C GLU A 21 -2.50 0.33 18.41
N ASP A 22 -1.23 0.16 17.99
CA ASP A 22 -0.10 -0.08 18.88
C ASP A 22 1.16 0.61 18.34
N GLU A 23 1.87 1.31 19.23
CA GLU A 23 3.14 1.98 18.91
C GLU A 23 4.31 1.29 19.62
N GLY A 24 5.02 0.47 18.85
CA GLY A 24 6.30 -0.09 19.26
C GLY A 24 7.48 0.83 18.91
N ARG A 25 8.67 0.44 19.40
CA ARG A 25 9.94 1.10 19.08
C ARG A 25 10.42 0.81 17.65
N ASP A 26 10.18 -0.41 17.19
CA ASP A 26 10.64 -0.96 15.91
C ASP A 26 9.50 -1.20 14.91
N ARG A 27 8.24 -1.03 15.35
CA ARG A 27 7.06 -1.21 14.51
C ARG A 27 5.89 -0.34 14.95
N VAL A 28 4.99 -0.07 14.03
CA VAL A 28 3.69 0.57 14.28
C VAL A 28 2.60 -0.30 13.69
N VAL A 29 1.58 -0.62 14.49
CA VAL A 29 0.41 -1.37 14.02
C VAL A 29 -0.68 -0.39 13.68
N MET A 30 -1.03 -0.34 12.40
CA MET A 30 -2.11 0.46 11.84
C MET A 30 -3.36 -0.40 11.66
N VAL A 31 -4.53 0.16 11.97
CA VAL A 31 -5.83 -0.49 11.80
C VAL A 31 -6.82 0.41 11.08
N ASP A 32 -7.53 -0.17 10.12
CA ASP A 32 -8.65 0.41 9.39
C ASP A 32 -9.93 -0.34 9.76
N ARG A 33 -10.88 0.37 10.38
CA ARG A 33 -12.07 -0.20 11.01
C ARG A 33 -13.24 -0.19 10.02
N GLU A 34 -13.62 -1.37 9.53
CA GLU A 34 -14.70 -1.53 8.55
C GLU A 34 -16.01 -1.83 9.28
N PHE A 35 -16.98 -0.93 9.23
CA PHE A 35 -18.34 -1.22 9.72
C PHE A 35 -19.23 -1.80 8.62
N GLY A 36 -18.77 -1.77 7.36
CA GLY A 36 -19.51 -2.16 6.19
C GLY A 36 -20.26 -0.99 5.55
N SER A 37 -20.73 -1.18 4.31
CA SER A 37 -21.34 -0.09 3.55
C SER A 37 -22.72 0.34 4.11
N VAL A 38 -23.08 1.61 3.93
CA VAL A 38 -24.41 2.12 4.28
C VAL A 38 -25.51 1.33 3.56
N GLY A 39 -25.31 0.96 2.31
CA GLY A 39 -26.26 0.16 1.53
C GLY A 39 -26.52 -1.22 2.14
N SER A 40 -25.46 -1.91 2.58
CA SER A 40 -25.59 -3.20 3.26
C SER A 40 -26.26 -3.07 4.63
N HIS A 41 -25.99 -2.00 5.39
CA HIS A 41 -26.74 -1.72 6.61
C HIS A 41 -28.24 -1.51 6.32
N VAL A 42 -28.60 -0.73 5.28
CA VAL A 42 -30.01 -0.55 4.91
C VAL A 42 -30.66 -1.87 4.52
N LEU A 43 -29.97 -2.71 3.74
CA LEU A 43 -30.49 -4.03 3.34
C LEU A 43 -30.74 -4.93 4.56
N VAL A 44 -29.76 -5.04 5.47
CA VAL A 44 -29.91 -5.83 6.70
C VAL A 44 -31.04 -5.28 7.57
N ALA A 45 -31.17 -3.95 7.69
CA ALA A 45 -32.27 -3.34 8.42
C ALA A 45 -33.63 -3.71 7.80
N VAL A 46 -33.82 -3.54 6.49
CA VAL A 46 -35.08 -3.92 5.81
C VAL A 46 -35.45 -5.39 6.05
N LEU A 47 -34.46 -6.29 5.96
CA LEU A 47 -34.69 -7.72 6.11
C LEU A 47 -34.91 -8.17 7.57
N THR A 48 -34.34 -7.46 8.55
CA THR A 48 -34.27 -7.98 9.93
C THR A 48 -34.93 -7.09 10.98
N ILE A 49 -35.26 -5.82 10.67
CA ILE A 49 -35.76 -4.87 11.68
C ILE A 49 -37.08 -5.31 12.29
N TRP A 50 -37.96 -5.95 11.51
CA TRP A 50 -39.29 -6.37 11.95
C TRP A 50 -39.28 -7.55 12.93
N TRP A 51 -38.17 -8.31 12.98
CA TRP A 51 -38.03 -9.52 13.80
C TRP A 51 -36.97 -9.34 14.90
N THR A 52 -36.03 -8.42 14.70
CA THR A 52 -34.87 -8.24 15.59
C THR A 52 -34.80 -6.86 16.24
N MET A 53 -35.76 -5.95 15.96
CA MET A 53 -35.77 -4.57 16.45
C MET A 53 -34.42 -3.84 16.20
N GLY A 54 -33.72 -4.17 15.11
CA GLY A 54 -32.43 -3.58 14.75
C GLY A 54 -31.19 -4.29 15.32
N ILE A 55 -31.34 -5.31 16.19
CA ILE A 55 -30.21 -6.11 16.69
C ILE A 55 -29.43 -6.76 15.55
N GLY A 56 -30.11 -7.21 14.48
CA GLY A 56 -29.45 -7.78 13.30
C GLY A 56 -28.45 -6.81 12.66
N ASN A 57 -28.75 -5.51 12.65
CA ASN A 57 -27.86 -4.50 12.10
C ASN A 57 -26.62 -4.27 12.97
N VAL A 58 -26.82 -4.24 14.29
CA VAL A 58 -25.73 -4.09 15.27
C VAL A 58 -24.79 -5.29 15.20
N LEU A 59 -25.32 -6.51 15.17
CA LEU A 59 -24.53 -7.72 15.03
C LEU A 59 -23.80 -7.76 13.69
N TRP A 60 -24.43 -7.30 12.61
CA TRP A 60 -23.80 -7.22 11.30
C TRP A 60 -22.65 -6.20 11.27
N GLY A 61 -22.85 -5.01 11.83
CA GLY A 61 -21.80 -4.00 11.95
C GLY A 61 -20.66 -4.47 12.86
N ALA A 62 -20.98 -5.09 13.99
CA ALA A 62 -19.98 -5.69 14.88
C ALA A 62 -19.20 -6.82 14.19
N TYR A 63 -19.87 -7.66 13.41
CA TYR A 63 -19.24 -8.69 12.60
C TYR A 63 -18.25 -8.10 11.61
N ASN A 64 -18.65 -7.10 10.81
CA ASN A 64 -17.73 -6.44 9.88
C ASN A 64 -16.56 -5.78 10.63
N TYR A 65 -16.84 -5.13 11.76
CA TYR A 65 -15.81 -4.50 12.57
C TYR A 65 -14.76 -5.49 13.07
N VAL A 66 -15.13 -6.71 13.47
CA VAL A 66 -14.16 -7.70 13.94
C VAL A 66 -13.57 -8.56 12.83
N ALA A 67 -14.36 -8.91 11.81
CA ALA A 67 -13.98 -9.86 10.78
C ALA A 67 -13.37 -9.21 9.53
N ASN A 68 -13.75 -7.98 9.22
CA ASN A 68 -13.37 -7.28 7.98
C ASN A 68 -12.46 -6.06 8.22
N SER A 69 -12.13 -5.72 9.47
CA SER A 69 -11.11 -4.70 9.75
C SER A 69 -9.74 -5.13 9.27
N ARG A 70 -9.04 -4.22 8.61
CA ARG A 70 -7.70 -4.48 8.06
C ARG A 70 -6.64 -4.02 9.04
N ARG A 71 -5.59 -4.83 9.21
CA ARG A 71 -4.43 -4.52 10.06
C ARG A 71 -3.17 -4.59 9.23
N GLN A 72 -2.32 -3.57 9.35
CA GLN A 72 -1.02 -3.51 8.71
C GLN A 72 0.04 -3.18 9.76
N VAL A 73 1.16 -3.91 9.74
CA VAL A 73 2.33 -3.61 10.58
C VAL A 73 3.35 -2.91 9.72
N LEU A 74 3.74 -1.71 10.12
CA LEU A 74 4.85 -0.96 9.54
C LEU A 74 6.09 -1.19 10.38
N TRP A 75 7.21 -1.54 9.75
CA TRP A 75 8.47 -1.81 10.42
C TRP A 75 9.46 -0.68 10.17
N GLU A 76 10.21 -0.30 11.21
CA GLU A 76 11.36 0.59 11.09
C GLU A 76 12.45 -0.10 10.26
N GLY A 77 13.09 0.63 9.33
CA GLY A 77 14.18 0.08 8.52
C GLY A 77 13.75 -0.84 7.39
N ARG A 78 12.46 -0.86 6.99
CA ARG A 78 11.97 -1.71 5.89
C ARG A 78 11.15 -0.96 4.84
N THR A 79 11.14 -1.50 3.63
CA THR A 79 10.39 -1.05 2.47
C THR A 79 9.60 -2.19 1.84
N ARG A 80 8.39 -1.92 1.37
CA ARG A 80 7.64 -2.87 0.55
C ARG A 80 8.11 -2.81 -0.91
N CYS A 81 8.39 -3.96 -1.49
CA CYS A 81 8.72 -4.10 -2.91
C CYS A 81 7.50 -3.74 -3.78
N PRO A 82 7.62 -2.85 -4.78
CA PRO A 82 6.50 -2.47 -5.65
C PRO A 82 6.10 -3.57 -6.64
N SER A 83 7.01 -4.50 -6.98
CA SER A 83 6.70 -5.60 -7.91
C SER A 83 5.97 -6.77 -7.25
N CYS A 84 6.37 -7.16 -6.02
CA CYS A 84 5.85 -8.38 -5.39
C CYS A 84 5.22 -8.17 -4.02
N GLY A 85 5.34 -6.97 -3.43
CA GLY A 85 4.77 -6.67 -2.12
C GLY A 85 5.53 -7.22 -0.91
N ALA A 86 6.66 -7.92 -1.12
CA ALA A 86 7.50 -8.41 -0.02
C ALA A 86 8.27 -7.27 0.67
N ASP A 87 8.49 -7.39 1.97
CA ASP A 87 9.31 -6.44 2.72
C ASP A 87 10.81 -6.69 2.46
N ALA A 88 11.55 -5.61 2.19
CA ALA A 88 12.99 -5.57 2.07
C ALA A 88 13.56 -4.55 3.07
N GLY A 89 14.86 -4.60 3.36
CA GLY A 89 15.50 -3.56 4.16
C GLY A 89 15.45 -2.21 3.44
N GLU A 90 15.39 -1.09 4.16
CA GLU A 90 15.39 0.25 3.56
C GLU A 90 16.58 0.48 2.62
N ASP A 91 17.75 -0.07 2.95
CA ASP A 91 18.98 0.03 2.16
C ASP A 91 19.17 -1.13 1.18
N ALA A 92 18.16 -1.97 0.96
CA ALA A 92 18.28 -3.12 0.07
C ALA A 92 18.22 -2.68 -1.39
N ALA A 93 19.31 -2.87 -2.12
CA ALA A 93 19.39 -2.62 -3.57
C ALA A 93 18.39 -3.47 -4.39
N TYR A 94 18.15 -4.70 -3.96
CA TYR A 94 17.27 -5.66 -4.64
C TYR A 94 16.30 -6.32 -3.67
N CYS A 95 15.10 -6.65 -4.15
CA CYS A 95 14.11 -7.40 -3.39
C CYS A 95 14.59 -8.85 -3.16
N PRO A 96 14.69 -9.32 -1.90
CA PRO A 96 15.16 -10.68 -1.62
C PRO A 96 14.18 -11.78 -2.06
N SER A 97 12.93 -11.43 -2.36
CA SER A 97 11.90 -12.40 -2.77
C SER A 97 11.72 -12.50 -4.29
N CYS A 98 11.94 -11.44 -5.05
CA CYS A 98 11.69 -11.43 -6.50
C CYS A 98 12.84 -10.88 -7.36
N GLY A 99 13.87 -10.30 -6.74
CA GLY A 99 15.03 -9.74 -7.45
C GLY A 99 14.80 -8.36 -8.08
N THR A 100 13.62 -7.73 -7.92
CA THR A 100 13.38 -6.36 -8.39
C THR A 100 14.38 -5.38 -7.77
N ASP A 101 14.97 -4.53 -8.60
CA ASP A 101 15.82 -3.41 -8.19
C ASP A 101 14.98 -2.35 -7.47
N LEU A 102 15.25 -2.12 -6.19
CA LEU A 102 14.48 -1.22 -5.32
C LEU A 102 15.04 0.20 -5.31
N GLU A 103 16.29 0.40 -5.75
CA GLU A 103 16.88 1.73 -5.94
C GLU A 103 16.26 2.43 -7.17
N THR A 104 15.99 1.67 -8.22
CA THR A 104 15.42 2.19 -9.48
C THR A 104 13.89 2.17 -9.50
N ALA A 105 13.20 1.37 -8.68
CA ALA A 105 11.73 1.28 -8.73
C ALA A 105 10.98 2.53 -8.23
N ALA A 106 11.70 3.54 -7.73
CA ALA A 106 11.18 4.88 -7.47
C ALA A 106 11.40 5.86 -8.65
N ALA A 107 11.98 5.40 -9.76
CA ALA A 107 12.17 6.19 -10.96
C ALA A 107 10.87 6.22 -11.78
N GLU A 108 10.42 7.42 -12.11
CA GLU A 108 9.26 7.64 -12.98
C GLU A 108 9.51 7.01 -14.37
N PRO A 109 8.45 6.53 -15.05
CA PRO A 109 8.57 6.01 -16.40
C PRO A 109 9.03 7.12 -17.35
N GLY A 110 10.23 6.95 -17.90
CA GLY A 110 10.84 7.84 -18.88
C GLY A 110 10.44 7.54 -20.33
N PRO A 111 11.19 8.06 -21.32
CA PRO A 111 10.82 7.96 -22.72
C PRO A 111 10.82 6.52 -23.23
N THR A 112 9.89 6.22 -24.14
CA THR A 112 9.90 4.96 -24.87
C THR A 112 11.08 4.91 -25.83
N CYS A 113 11.86 3.82 -25.77
CA CYS A 113 13.00 3.63 -26.66
C CYS A 113 12.55 3.56 -28.12
N PRO A 114 13.11 4.41 -29.02
CA PRO A 114 12.71 4.45 -30.42
C PRO A 114 13.17 3.20 -31.21
N ASN A 115 14.10 2.42 -30.67
CA ASN A 115 14.64 1.23 -31.35
C ASN A 115 13.90 -0.05 -30.98
N CYS A 116 13.67 -0.32 -29.68
CA CYS A 116 13.05 -1.56 -29.22
C CYS A 116 11.66 -1.41 -28.60
N GLY A 117 11.18 -0.18 -28.40
CA GLY A 117 9.87 0.08 -27.79
C GLY A 117 9.80 -0.12 -26.27
N ALA A 118 10.89 -0.49 -25.60
CA ALA A 118 10.91 -0.59 -24.14
C ALA A 118 10.82 0.80 -23.48
N VAL A 119 10.04 0.93 -22.41
CA VAL A 119 10.00 2.14 -21.58
C VAL A 119 11.29 2.22 -20.75
N ALA A 120 11.98 3.35 -20.82
CA ALA A 120 13.19 3.58 -20.04
C ALA A 120 12.89 4.30 -18.72
N ASP A 121 13.84 4.30 -17.78
CA ASP A 121 13.75 5.11 -16.57
C ASP A 121 13.96 6.60 -16.91
N GLU A 122 13.31 7.50 -16.18
CA GLU A 122 13.54 8.95 -16.33
C GLU A 122 15.04 9.29 -16.14
N GLY A 123 15.63 10.00 -17.09
CA GLY A 123 17.06 10.36 -17.09
C GLY A 123 18.03 9.26 -17.55
N ALA A 124 17.54 8.08 -17.99
CA ALA A 124 18.40 7.05 -18.57
C ALA A 124 19.06 7.53 -19.88
N ARG A 125 20.40 7.47 -19.96
CA ARG A 125 21.16 7.80 -21.19
C ARG A 125 21.12 6.69 -22.24
N TYR A 126 20.93 5.45 -21.79
CA TYR A 126 20.92 4.26 -22.64
C TYR A 126 19.76 3.34 -22.26
N CYS A 127 19.15 2.70 -23.25
CA CYS A 127 18.09 1.73 -23.05
C CYS A 127 18.66 0.45 -22.42
N ARG A 128 18.17 0.06 -21.23
CA ARG A 128 18.60 -1.19 -20.56
C ARG A 128 18.22 -2.46 -21.34
N ALA A 129 17.25 -2.39 -22.25
CA ALA A 129 16.78 -3.54 -23.02
C ALA A 129 17.60 -3.80 -24.31
N CYS A 130 18.10 -2.75 -24.98
CA CYS A 130 18.79 -2.89 -26.27
C CYS A 130 20.10 -2.11 -26.40
N GLY A 131 20.49 -1.32 -25.39
CA GLY A 131 21.73 -0.54 -25.37
C GLY A 131 21.72 0.73 -26.23
N THR A 132 20.61 1.05 -26.92
CA THR A 132 20.50 2.26 -27.74
C THR A 132 20.50 3.52 -26.86
N GLU A 133 21.21 4.56 -27.28
CA GLU A 133 21.18 5.86 -26.63
C GLU A 133 19.77 6.47 -26.68
N LEU A 134 19.30 6.99 -25.56
CA LEU A 134 17.99 7.61 -25.47
C LEU A 134 18.15 9.12 -25.65
N PRO A 135 17.24 9.78 -26.39
CA PRO A 135 17.27 11.23 -26.49
C PRO A 135 17.12 11.83 -25.10
N ALA A 136 18.08 12.66 -24.68
CA ALA A 136 18.01 13.36 -23.39
C ALA A 136 16.72 14.18 -23.33
N GLY A 137 15.89 13.93 -22.31
CA GLY A 137 14.61 14.61 -22.12
C GLY A 137 14.80 16.13 -22.02
N SER A 138 14.04 16.86 -22.83
CA SER A 138 13.81 18.31 -22.77
C SER A 138 12.76 18.67 -21.74
#